data_AF-A0A838EPQ6-F1
#
_entry.id   AF-A0A838EPQ6-F1
#
_cell.length_a   1.000
_cell.length_b   1.000
_cell.length_c   1.000
_cell.angle_alpha   90.00
_cell.angle_beta   90.00
_cell.angle_gamma   90.00
#
_symmetry.space_group_name_H-M   'P 1'
#
loop_
_entity.id
_entity.type
_entity.pdbx_description
1 polymer ?
#
loop_
_entity_poly.entity_id
_entity_poly.type
_entity_poly.pdbx_seq_one_letter_code
_entity_poly.pdbx_strand_id
1 'polypeptide(L)'
;MVPPINTFDYVVANMVFMDIPDYLPALRNCIISLKRNGGLIFSLLHPCFEESGSAWEKKGVVEVRDYFRERAVPQSYGQFIHRSLSTYLNSVIQEGCTLQRVIEPQLDKTIAELHHAERYWSVPGYIVIYATRAN
;
A
#
# COMPACT_ATOMS: atom_id res chain seq x y z
N MET A 1 10.74 20.58 9.96
CA MET A 1 9.39 21.19 9.90
C MET A 1 8.47 20.33 10.75
N VAL A 2 7.72 20.92 11.69
CA VAL A 2 6.79 20.17 12.55
C VAL A 2 5.47 20.04 11.79
N PRO A 3 4.87 18.85 11.64
CA PRO A 3 3.58 18.72 10.97
C PRO A 3 2.47 19.37 11.80
N PRO A 4 1.39 19.88 11.17
CA PRO A 4 0.24 20.40 11.90
C PRO A 4 -0.39 19.26 12.72
N ILE A 5 -0.66 19.47 14.01
CA ILE A 5 -1.17 18.43 14.92
C ILE A 5 -2.70 18.54 15.02
N ASN A 6 -3.42 17.42 15.02
CA ASN A 6 -4.87 17.37 15.29
C ASN A 6 -5.69 18.34 14.40
N THR A 7 -5.34 18.41 13.12
CA THR A 7 -5.82 19.45 12.19
C THR A 7 -6.76 18.88 11.13
N PHE A 8 -6.47 17.71 10.58
CA PHE A 8 -7.21 17.17 9.44
C PHE A 8 -8.20 16.08 9.84
N ASP A 9 -9.36 16.07 9.19
CA ASP A 9 -10.32 14.97 9.32
C ASP A 9 -9.83 13.71 8.59
N TYR A 10 -9.11 13.88 7.47
CA TYR A 10 -8.53 12.79 6.71
C TYR A 10 -7.11 13.12 6.22
N VAL A 11 -6.27 12.09 6.12
CA VAL A 11 -4.96 12.13 5.48
C VAL A 11 -4.90 10.98 4.47
N VAL A 12 -4.47 11.28 3.24
CA VAL A 12 -4.39 10.31 2.15
C VAL A 12 -2.94 10.17 1.70
N ALA A 13 -2.44 8.93 1.66
CA ALA A 13 -1.10 8.59 1.17
C ALA A 13 -1.22 7.55 0.05
N ASN A 14 -1.34 8.01 -1.20
CA ASN A 14 -1.50 7.15 -2.36
C ASN A 14 -0.14 6.70 -2.91
N MET A 15 0.20 5.41 -2.80
CA MET A 15 1.45 4.84 -3.30
C MET A 15 2.71 5.55 -2.80
N VAL A 16 2.76 5.90 -1.50
CA VAL A 16 3.87 6.69 -0.93
C VAL A 16 4.76 5.88 0.01
N PHE A 17 4.19 5.16 0.98
CA PHE A 17 5.00 4.55 2.06
C PHE A 17 5.98 3.47 1.60
N MET A 18 5.71 2.82 0.46
CA MET A 18 6.65 1.85 -0.12
C MET A 18 7.93 2.51 -0.68
N ASP A 19 7.91 3.80 -1.00
CA ASP A 19 9.07 4.49 -1.59
C ASP A 19 9.97 5.16 -0.55
N ILE A 20 9.65 5.02 0.75
CA ILE A 20 10.40 5.61 1.86
C ILE A 20 11.18 4.51 2.60
N PRO A 21 12.53 4.58 2.68
CA PRO A 21 13.34 3.59 3.41
C PRO A 21 13.01 3.48 4.89
N ASP A 22 12.78 4.60 5.57
CA ASP A 22 12.23 4.64 6.93
C ASP A 22 10.89 5.38 6.89
N TYR A 23 9.81 4.64 6.63
CA TYR A 23 8.47 5.22 6.44
C TYR A 23 7.77 5.54 7.76
N LEU A 24 8.26 5.04 8.90
CA LEU A 24 7.59 5.19 10.20
C LEU A 24 7.48 6.66 10.63
N PRO A 25 8.51 7.52 10.48
CA PRO A 25 8.36 8.96 10.73
C PRO A 25 7.29 9.63 9.85
N ALA A 26 7.19 9.22 8.58
CA ALA A 26 6.18 9.75 7.66
C ALA A 26 4.77 9.30 8.07
N LEU A 27 4.60 8.01 8.38
CA LEU A 27 3.35 7.46 8.90
C LEU A 27 2.92 8.17 10.20
N ARG A 28 3.84 8.34 11.15
CA ARG A 28 3.59 9.05 12.40
C ARG A 28 3.14 10.49 12.13
N ASN A 29 3.83 11.21 11.24
CA ASN A 29 3.44 12.57 10.87
C ASN A 29 2.01 12.62 10.31
N CYS A 30 1.62 11.69 9.44
CA CYS A 30 0.25 11.56 8.97
C CYS A 30 -0.74 11.36 10.12
N ILE A 31 -0.44 10.44 11.06
CA ILE A 31 -1.34 10.08 12.16
C ILE A 31 -1.49 11.23 13.17
N ILE A 32 -0.40 11.89 13.59
CA ILE A 32 -0.51 12.99 14.56
C ILE A 32 -1.23 14.21 13.98
N SER A 33 -1.22 14.37 12.65
CA SER A 33 -1.97 15.41 11.95
C SER A 33 -3.48 15.16 11.89
N LEU A 34 -3.93 13.92 12.08
CA LEU A 34 -5.36 13.60 12.14
C LEU A 34 -5.99 14.11 13.43
N LYS A 35 -7.23 14.59 13.34
CA LYS A 35 -8.10 14.79 14.50
C LYS A 35 -8.35 13.46 15.21
N ARG A 36 -8.85 13.50 16.45
CA ARG A 36 -9.44 12.31 17.10
C ARG A 36 -10.51 11.70 16.20
N ASN A 37 -10.50 10.39 16.03
CA ASN A 37 -11.36 9.65 15.09
C ASN A 37 -11.20 10.05 13.61
N GLY A 38 -10.16 10.82 13.26
CA GLY A 38 -9.82 11.13 11.88
C GLY A 38 -9.30 9.91 11.13
N GLY A 39 -9.42 9.94 9.80
CA GLY A 39 -9.14 8.81 8.92
C GLY A 39 -7.80 8.88 8.21
N LEU A 40 -7.01 7.82 8.30
CA LEU A 40 -5.86 7.57 7.42
C LEU A 40 -6.29 6.64 6.28
N ILE A 41 -6.09 7.06 5.04
CA ILE A 41 -6.28 6.22 3.85
C ILE A 41 -4.93 6.11 3.15
N PHE A 42 -4.46 4.90 2.90
CA PHE A 42 -3.23 4.71 2.14
C PHE A 42 -3.30 3.52 1.22
N SER A 43 -2.48 3.55 0.17
CA SER A 43 -2.36 2.47 -0.80
C SER A 43 -0.91 2.05 -1.00
N LEU A 44 -0.72 0.80 -1.40
CA LEU A 44 0.57 0.18 -1.67
C LEU A 44 0.43 -0.70 -2.91
N LEU A 45 1.51 -0.88 -3.68
CA LEU A 45 1.64 -2.09 -4.50
C LEU A 45 1.44 -3.30 -3.58
N HIS A 46 0.73 -4.31 -4.06
CA HIS A 46 0.33 -5.41 -3.20
C HIS A 46 1.57 -6.20 -2.77
N PRO A 47 1.94 -6.24 -1.47
CA PRO A 47 3.20 -6.86 -1.07
C PRO A 47 3.30 -8.34 -1.43
N CYS A 48 2.17 -9.04 -1.46
CA CYS A 48 2.13 -10.46 -1.82
C CYS A 48 2.25 -10.72 -3.31
N PHE A 49 2.07 -9.72 -4.18
CA PHE A 49 1.94 -9.90 -5.63
C PHE A 49 2.70 -8.80 -6.39
N GLU A 50 4.00 -8.67 -6.14
CA GLU A 50 4.83 -7.59 -6.69
C GLU A 50 5.26 -7.81 -8.15
N GLU A 51 5.14 -9.04 -8.66
CA GLU A 51 5.56 -9.36 -10.03
C GLU A 51 4.75 -8.56 -11.06
N SER A 52 5.43 -7.94 -12.02
CA SER A 52 4.81 -7.06 -13.02
C SER A 52 3.90 -7.79 -14.01
N GLY A 53 2.99 -7.06 -14.65
CA GLY A 53 2.14 -7.56 -15.75
C GLY A 53 2.91 -8.22 -16.90
N SER A 54 4.12 -7.75 -17.19
CA SER A 54 4.95 -8.31 -18.27
C SER A 54 5.40 -9.76 -18.03
N ALA A 55 5.51 -10.21 -16.78
CA ALA A 55 5.81 -11.62 -16.48
C ALA A 55 4.56 -12.50 -16.66
N TRP A 56 3.39 -11.95 -16.32
CA TRP A 56 2.09 -12.61 -16.47
C TRP A 56 1.81 -13.00 -17.92
N GLU A 57 2.07 -12.11 -18.90
CA GLU A 57 1.86 -12.40 -20.33
C GLU A 57 2.57 -13.68 -20.80
N LYS A 58 3.71 -14.01 -20.20
CA LYS A 58 4.51 -15.19 -20.56
C LYS A 58 4.14 -16.44 -19.77
N LYS A 59 3.76 -16.28 -18.50
CA LYS A 59 3.64 -17.39 -17.54
C LYS A 59 2.20 -17.72 -17.16
N GLY A 60 1.29 -16.76 -17.22
CA GLY A 60 -0.10 -16.89 -16.74
C GLY A 60 -0.24 -17.11 -15.23
N VAL A 61 0.85 -16.89 -14.46
CA VAL A 61 0.90 -17.02 -13.00
C VAL A 61 1.68 -15.87 -12.40
N VAL A 62 1.45 -15.57 -11.13
CA VAL A 62 2.25 -14.62 -10.34
C VAL A 62 3.17 -15.42 -9.42
N GLU A 63 4.49 -15.26 -9.59
CA GLU A 63 5.46 -15.86 -8.70
C GLU A 63 5.82 -14.92 -7.54
N VAL A 64 5.91 -15.49 -6.33
CA VAL A 64 6.30 -14.76 -5.12
C VAL A 64 7.61 -15.34 -4.60
N ARG A 65 8.62 -14.49 -4.41
CA ARG A 65 9.95 -14.88 -3.96
C ARG A 65 10.43 -13.93 -2.87
N ASP A 66 11.11 -14.50 -1.87
CA ASP A 66 11.73 -13.75 -0.77
C ASP A 66 10.78 -12.79 -0.03
N TYR A 67 9.50 -13.15 0.12
CA TYR A 67 8.43 -12.28 0.67
C TYR A 67 8.71 -11.72 2.08
N PHE A 68 9.44 -12.46 2.91
CA PHE A 68 9.75 -11.99 4.26
C PHE A 68 11.00 -11.12 4.33
N ARG A 69 11.73 -10.97 3.22
CA ARG A 69 12.96 -10.20 3.16
C ARG A 69 12.68 -8.78 2.70
N GLU A 70 12.84 -7.81 3.60
CA GLU A 70 12.83 -6.40 3.19
C GLU A 70 13.95 -6.11 2.19
N ARG A 71 13.61 -5.50 1.05
CA ARG A 71 14.54 -5.24 -0.05
C ARG A 71 14.07 -4.09 -0.94
N ALA A 72 15.02 -3.37 -1.52
CA ALA A 72 14.72 -2.47 -2.61
C ALA A 72 14.41 -3.25 -3.89
N VAL A 73 13.42 -2.79 -4.64
CA VAL A 73 12.94 -3.38 -5.89
C VAL A 73 13.06 -2.32 -6.99
N PRO A 74 13.94 -2.52 -7.98
CA PRO A 74 14.11 -1.57 -9.07
C PRO A 74 12.82 -1.41 -9.88
N GLN A 75 12.49 -0.17 -10.22
CA GLN A 75 11.47 0.19 -11.20
C GLN A 75 12.10 0.90 -12.39
N SER A 76 11.31 1.17 -13.44
CA SER A 76 11.77 2.00 -14.56
C SER A 76 12.24 3.38 -14.12
N TYR A 77 11.62 3.94 -13.07
CA TYR A 77 11.98 5.21 -12.47
C TYR A 77 12.08 5.06 -10.96
N GLY A 78 13.29 4.83 -10.45
CA GLY A 78 13.57 4.68 -9.02
C GLY A 78 13.39 3.25 -8.52
N GLN A 79 13.01 3.12 -7.25
CA GLN A 79 12.85 1.84 -6.56
C GLN A 79 11.76 2.00 -5.49
N PHE A 80 11.04 0.92 -5.22
CA PHE A 80 10.24 0.81 -4.00
C PHE A 80 10.91 -0.16 -3.03
N ILE A 81 10.55 -0.11 -1.76
CA ILE A 81 11.04 -1.00 -0.72
C ILE A 81 9.94 -2.02 -0.40
N HIS A 82 10.17 -3.27 -0.79
CA HIS A 82 9.32 -4.40 -0.42
C HIS A 82 9.37 -4.59 1.09
N ARG A 83 8.19 -4.70 1.71
CA ARG A 83 7.99 -5.16 3.08
C ARG A 83 6.73 -6.00 3.12
N SER A 84 6.65 -6.95 4.06
CA SER A 84 5.46 -7.80 4.20
C SER A 84 4.19 -6.96 4.45
N LEU A 85 3.03 -7.50 4.08
CA LEU A 85 1.74 -6.88 4.37
C LEU A 85 1.56 -6.67 5.88
N SER A 86 1.97 -7.65 6.69
CA SER A 86 1.96 -7.54 8.14
C SER A 86 2.79 -6.37 8.67
N THR A 87 3.91 -6.02 8.02
CA THR A 87 4.73 -4.88 8.42
C THR A 87 3.90 -3.60 8.37
N TYR A 88 3.24 -3.33 7.24
CA TYR A 88 2.43 -2.12 7.08
C TYR A 88 1.20 -2.10 8.00
N LEU A 89 0.44 -3.19 8.06
CA LEU A 89 -0.76 -3.25 8.89
C LEU A 89 -0.44 -3.10 10.37
N ASN A 90 0.61 -3.77 10.85
CA ASN A 90 1.01 -3.69 12.26
C ASN A 90 1.59 -2.33 12.61
N SER A 91 2.32 -1.65 11.72
CA SER A 91 2.80 -0.29 12.01
C SER A 91 1.66 0.70 12.24
N VAL A 92 0.58 0.59 11.47
CA VAL A 92 -0.62 1.43 11.65
C VAL A 92 -1.26 1.15 13.01
N ILE A 93 -1.39 -0.13 13.38
CA ILE A 93 -1.94 -0.54 14.68
C ILE A 93 -1.05 -0.04 15.83
N GLN A 94 0.27 -0.19 15.71
CA GLN A 94 1.24 0.21 16.73
C GLN A 94 1.30 1.73 16.94
N GLU A 95 1.05 2.53 15.90
CA GLU A 95 0.92 3.98 16.02
C GLU A 95 -0.46 4.43 16.57
N GLY A 96 -1.28 3.50 17.05
CA GLY A 96 -2.54 3.80 17.73
C GLY A 96 -3.73 4.00 16.79
N CYS A 97 -3.68 3.48 15.57
CA CYS A 97 -4.85 3.45 14.69
C CYS A 97 -5.60 2.11 14.78
N THR A 98 -6.90 2.15 14.51
CA THR A 98 -7.74 0.96 14.33
C THR A 98 -7.98 0.76 12.84
N LEU A 99 -7.66 -0.42 12.31
CA LEU A 99 -7.99 -0.78 10.93
C LEU A 99 -9.50 -0.89 10.78
N GLN A 100 -10.05 -0.17 9.80
CA GLN A 100 -11.49 -0.13 9.53
C GLN A 100 -11.83 -0.94 8.27
N ARG A 101 -10.97 -0.88 7.25
CA ARG A 101 -11.16 -1.60 5.99
C ARG A 101 -9.85 -1.86 5.29
N VAL A 102 -9.77 -3.01 4.64
CA VAL A 102 -8.71 -3.38 3.70
C VAL A 102 -9.39 -3.79 2.40
N ILE A 103 -8.96 -3.22 1.29
CA ILE A 103 -9.57 -3.43 -0.03
C ILE A 103 -8.45 -3.84 -0.99
N GLU A 104 -8.68 -4.92 -1.73
CA GLU A 104 -7.85 -5.36 -2.85
C GLU A 104 -8.67 -5.12 -4.13
N PRO A 105 -8.47 -4.00 -4.85
CA PRO A 105 -9.30 -3.69 -6.01
C PRO A 105 -9.05 -4.67 -7.15
N GLN A 106 -10.13 -5.25 -7.65
CA GLN A 106 -10.14 -6.08 -8.85
C GLN A 106 -10.51 -5.22 -10.06
N LEU A 107 -9.73 -5.30 -11.13
CA LEU A 107 -10.10 -4.66 -12.39
C LEU A 107 -11.31 -5.38 -12.99
N ASP A 108 -12.22 -4.70 -13.69
CA ASP A 108 -13.31 -5.37 -14.42
C ASP A 108 -12.74 -6.24 -15.56
N LYS A 109 -13.40 -7.37 -15.86
CA LYS A 109 -12.92 -8.32 -16.87
C LYS A 109 -12.85 -7.70 -18.27
N THR A 110 -13.88 -6.95 -18.65
CA THR A 110 -13.97 -6.32 -19.98
C THR A 110 -12.88 -5.27 -20.15
N ILE A 111 -12.66 -4.49 -19.09
CA ILE A 111 -11.59 -3.48 -19.04
C ILE A 111 -10.21 -4.15 -19.07
N ALA A 112 -10.03 -5.26 -18.35
CA ALA A 112 -8.79 -6.02 -18.35
C ALA A 112 -8.45 -6.56 -19.75
N GLU A 113 -9.41 -7.15 -20.45
CA GLU A 113 -9.24 -7.64 -21.83
C GLU A 113 -8.94 -6.48 -22.80
N LEU A 114 -9.67 -5.36 -22.69
CA LEU A 114 -9.48 -4.19 -23.55
C LEU A 114 -8.07 -3.59 -23.47
N HIS A 115 -7.46 -3.64 -22.28
CA HIS A 115 -6.16 -3.04 -22.01
C HIS A 115 -5.01 -4.06 -21.91
N HIS A 116 -5.24 -5.34 -22.26
CA HIS A 116 -4.26 -6.42 -22.09
C HIS A 116 -3.67 -6.47 -20.66
N ALA A 117 -4.58 -6.38 -19.70
CA ALA A 117 -4.34 -6.19 -18.28
C ALA A 117 -4.98 -7.31 -17.43
N GLU A 118 -5.11 -8.51 -18.01
CA GLU A 118 -5.81 -9.69 -17.46
C GLU A 118 -5.24 -10.15 -16.11
N ARG A 119 -3.97 -9.82 -15.85
CA ARG A 119 -3.35 -10.00 -14.53
C ARG A 119 -4.19 -9.33 -13.44
N TYR A 120 -4.67 -8.09 -13.64
CA TYR A 120 -5.38 -7.33 -12.62
C TYR A 120 -6.86 -7.71 -12.46
N TRP A 121 -7.40 -8.50 -13.39
CA TRP A 121 -8.64 -9.25 -13.16
C TRP A 121 -8.40 -10.44 -12.23
N SER A 122 -7.25 -11.11 -12.36
CA SER A 122 -6.98 -12.39 -11.69
C SER A 122 -6.27 -12.25 -10.34
N VAL A 123 -5.42 -11.22 -10.19
CA VAL A 123 -4.54 -11.00 -9.03
C VAL A 123 -4.46 -9.48 -8.75
N PRO A 124 -4.68 -9.03 -7.50
CA PRO A 124 -4.64 -7.61 -7.20
C PRO A 124 -3.24 -7.03 -7.43
N GLY A 125 -3.18 -5.88 -8.10
CA GLY A 125 -1.94 -5.12 -8.27
C GLY A 125 -1.58 -4.26 -7.06
N TYR A 126 -2.58 -3.90 -6.26
CA TYR A 126 -2.44 -2.97 -5.15
C TYR A 126 -3.49 -3.22 -4.07
N ILE A 127 -3.25 -2.63 -2.91
CA ILE A 127 -4.13 -2.72 -1.74
C ILE A 127 -4.40 -1.31 -1.22
N VAL A 128 -5.60 -1.08 -0.71
CA VAL A 128 -6.02 0.18 -0.09
C VAL A 128 -6.46 -0.12 1.35
N ILE A 129 -5.91 0.64 2.29
CA ILE A 129 -6.18 0.49 3.72
C ILE A 129 -6.82 1.77 4.22
N TYR A 130 -7.92 1.62 4.95
CA TYR A 130 -8.55 2.67 5.74
C TYR A 130 -8.42 2.34 7.22
N ALA A 131 -7.89 3.29 7.99
CA ALA A 131 -7.75 3.20 9.43
C ALA A 131 -8.19 4.51 10.08
N THR A 132 -8.60 4.44 11.34
CA THR A 132 -8.95 5.64 12.13
C THR A 132 -8.00 5.80 13.29
N ARG A 133 -7.63 7.03 13.60
CA ARG A 133 -6.85 7.35 14.81
C ARG A 133 -7.71 7.04 16.04
N ALA A 134 -7.25 6.12 16.89
CA ALA A 134 -7.95 5.80 18.14
C ALA A 134 -7.91 7.01 19.08
N ASN A 135 -8.86 7.02 20.04
CA ASN A 135 -9.05 8.12 21.01
C ASN A 135 -7.80 8.44 21.84
#